data_AF-A0A1E4TN42-F1
#
_entry.id   AF-A0A1E4TN42-F1
#
_cell.length_a   1.000
_cell.length_b   1.000
_cell.length_c   1.000
_cell.angle_alpha   90.00
_cell.angle_beta   90.00
_cell.angle_gamma   90.00
#
_symmetry.space_group_name_H-M   'P 1'
#
loop_
_entity.id
_entity.type
_entity.pdbx_description
1 polymer ?
#
loop_
_entity_poly.entity_id
_entity_poly.type
_entity_poly.pdbx_seq_one_letter_code
_entity_poly.pdbx_strand_id
1 'polypeptide(L)'
;MSEKFPALQGVGDENLDQEDSTQSDFLSREKQLLGDEFATDKDADLIKQAQDDEEEDDEEVRNFENQFPDVNGENQHAEAEQDDDEYDDFKGEKGAESNTFQHSSQILNKEDSIPLKEWKERRDLEISKRDEIAKAKAADIKKKAQQGIDDFYESYNNKKQVGIENTRKRETEFLEKRDKFIEKGTIWSRSVELLELKSDKKDDDRFKQLLLKLSKDENAPGAAGYQ
;
A
#
# COMPACT_ATOMS: atom_id res chain seq x y z
N MET A 1 -15.50 19.74 16.28
CA MET A 1 -14.84 18.47 15.88
C MET A 1 -13.39 18.67 15.39
N SER A 2 -12.89 19.90 15.28
CA SER A 2 -11.51 20.22 14.90
C SER A 2 -10.50 20.19 16.07
N GLU A 3 -10.96 20.10 17.32
CA GLU A 3 -10.07 20.15 18.50
C GLU A 3 -9.45 18.80 18.89
N LYS A 4 -9.61 17.76 18.05
CA LYS A 4 -9.06 16.42 18.31
C LYS A 4 -7.79 16.10 17.53
N PHE A 5 -7.22 17.08 16.82
CA PHE A 5 -5.98 16.91 16.08
C PHE A 5 -4.95 17.96 16.53
N PRO A 6 -3.72 17.54 16.89
CA PRO A 6 -2.63 18.47 17.13
C PRO A 6 -2.29 19.23 15.84
N ALA A 7 -2.09 20.54 15.94
CA ALA A 7 -1.70 21.37 14.80
C ALA A 7 -0.31 20.93 14.29
N LEU A 8 -0.18 20.75 12.98
CA LEU A 8 1.08 20.43 12.31
C LEU A 8 1.98 21.67 12.36
N GLN A 9 2.81 21.77 13.39
CA GLN A 9 3.90 22.74 13.45
C GLN A 9 5.06 22.19 12.59
N GLY A 10 5.20 22.66 11.35
CA GLY A 10 6.36 22.29 10.52
C GLY A 10 6.24 22.49 9.01
N VAL A 11 5.04 22.67 8.45
CA VAL A 11 4.90 23.01 7.02
C VAL A 11 4.94 24.53 6.89
N GLY A 12 6.17 25.05 6.96
CA GLY A 12 6.48 26.44 6.64
C GLY A 12 6.23 26.71 5.17
N ASP A 13 5.48 27.77 4.95
CA ASP A 13 5.12 28.44 3.70
C ASP A 13 6.34 29.10 3.03
N GLU A 14 7.38 28.31 2.68
CA GLU A 14 8.57 28.83 2.01
C GLU A 14 9.09 27.81 0.97
N ASN A 15 8.98 28.17 -0.31
CA ASN A 15 9.37 27.48 -1.56
C ASN A 15 8.25 26.76 -2.34
N LEU A 16 7.26 27.55 -2.78
CA LEU A 16 6.60 27.32 -4.07
C LEU A 16 7.39 28.06 -5.17
N ASP A 17 8.64 27.63 -5.44
CA ASP A 17 9.30 27.98 -6.69
C ASP A 17 8.79 27.03 -7.77
N GLN A 18 7.82 27.57 -8.48
CA GLN A 18 7.14 27.00 -9.62
C GLN A 18 8.00 27.25 -10.87
N GLU A 19 9.14 26.55 -11.00
CA GLU A 19 9.88 26.48 -12.27
C GLU A 19 10.29 25.01 -12.55
N ASP A 20 9.83 24.49 -13.71
CA ASP A 20 10.23 23.23 -14.37
C ASP A 20 9.79 21.86 -13.81
N SER A 21 8.57 21.72 -13.31
CA SER A 21 8.04 20.41 -12.84
C SER A 21 7.27 19.58 -13.86
N THR A 22 7.33 19.87 -15.18
CA THR A 22 6.60 19.07 -16.19
C THR A 22 7.40 17.87 -16.74
N GLN A 23 8.60 17.59 -16.24
CA GLN A 23 9.41 16.44 -16.72
C GLN A 23 10.16 15.64 -15.64
N SER A 24 10.19 16.06 -14.37
CA SER A 24 10.82 15.25 -13.32
C SER A 24 9.77 14.36 -12.65
N ASP A 25 9.76 13.09 -13.05
CA ASP A 25 8.96 12.02 -12.47
C ASP A 25 8.87 12.13 -10.94
N PHE A 26 7.65 11.97 -10.41
CA PHE A 26 7.33 12.18 -8.99
C PHE A 26 8.25 11.36 -8.08
N LEU A 27 8.57 10.13 -8.48
CA LEU A 27 9.46 9.22 -7.77
C LEU A 27 10.90 9.73 -7.74
N SER A 28 11.37 10.34 -8.84
CA SER A 28 12.71 10.92 -8.91
C SER A 28 12.84 12.13 -7.99
N ARG A 29 11.78 12.96 -7.90
CA ARG A 29 11.74 14.11 -6.98
C ARG A 29 11.73 13.66 -5.52
N GLU A 30 10.91 12.68 -5.18
CA GLU A 30 10.87 12.13 -3.82
C GLU A 30 12.21 11.50 -3.45
N LYS A 31 12.79 10.70 -4.35
CA LYS A 31 14.09 10.06 -4.14
C LYS A 31 15.20 11.07 -3.86
N GLN A 32 15.22 12.20 -4.57
CA GLN A 32 16.24 13.22 -4.34
C GLN A 32 16.07 13.96 -3.01
N LEU A 33 14.83 14.04 -2.50
CA LEU A 33 14.51 14.74 -1.26
C LEU A 33 14.66 13.85 -0.02
N LEU A 34 14.34 12.55 -0.13
CA LEU A 34 14.44 11.56 0.95
C LEU A 34 15.76 10.79 0.98
N GLY A 35 16.49 10.72 -0.14
CA GLY A 35 17.72 9.94 -0.29
C GLY A 35 17.50 8.44 -0.35
N ASP A 36 18.59 7.67 -0.50
CA ASP A 36 18.57 6.20 -0.60
C ASP A 36 18.37 5.49 0.75
N GLU A 37 18.08 6.21 1.84
CA GLU A 37 17.94 5.64 3.20
C GLU A 37 16.69 4.73 3.36
N PHE A 38 15.73 4.83 2.44
CA PHE A 38 14.51 4.01 2.43
C PHE A 38 14.47 2.98 1.29
N ALA A 39 15.47 2.96 0.40
CA ALA A 39 15.52 1.99 -0.67
C ALA A 39 15.77 0.58 -0.09
N THR A 40 14.83 -0.33 -0.29
CA THR A 40 14.96 -1.73 0.11
C THR A 40 15.19 -2.62 -1.10
N ASP A 41 15.85 -3.77 -0.92
CA ASP A 41 16.11 -4.73 -2.02
C ASP A 41 14.83 -5.20 -2.73
N LYS A 42 13.66 -5.05 -2.09
CA LYS A 42 12.34 -5.41 -2.63
C LYS A 42 11.74 -4.35 -3.56
N ASP A 43 12.24 -3.12 -3.53
CA ASP A 43 11.70 -2.05 -4.36
C ASP A 43 12.04 -2.27 -5.84
N ALA A 44 13.17 -2.91 -6.13
CA ALA A 44 13.54 -3.31 -7.48
C ALA A 44 12.59 -4.37 -8.06
N ASP A 45 12.06 -5.26 -7.21
CA ASP A 45 11.08 -6.26 -7.63
C ASP A 45 9.70 -5.62 -7.87
N LEU A 46 9.31 -4.63 -7.05
CA LEU A 46 8.07 -3.87 -7.24
C LEU A 46 8.10 -3.02 -8.52
N ILE A 47 9.23 -2.39 -8.84
CA ILE A 47 9.38 -1.60 -10.06
C ILE A 47 9.32 -2.51 -11.29
N LYS A 48 9.95 -3.68 -11.25
CA LYS A 48 9.83 -4.67 -12.34
C LYS A 48 8.41 -5.17 -12.51
N GLN A 49 7.72 -5.47 -11.41
CA GLN A 49 6.33 -5.89 -11.47
C GLN A 49 5.43 -4.80 -12.07
N ALA A 50 5.64 -3.53 -11.72
CA ALA A 50 4.89 -2.42 -12.31
C ALA A 50 5.18 -2.24 -13.82
N GLN A 51 6.40 -2.54 -14.26
CA GLN A 51 6.76 -2.52 -15.69
C GLN A 51 6.17 -3.71 -16.46
N ASP A 52 6.17 -4.90 -15.86
CA ASP A 52 5.56 -6.09 -16.46
C ASP A 52 4.03 -5.93 -16.58
N ASP A 53 3.37 -5.30 -15.59
CA ASP A 53 1.93 -4.99 -15.63
C ASP A 53 1.60 -3.95 -16.74
N GLU A 54 2.47 -2.97 -16.99
CA GLU A 54 2.32 -2.00 -18.10
C GLU A 54 2.49 -2.67 -19.49
N GLU A 55 3.38 -3.67 -19.62
CA GLU A 55 3.54 -4.43 -20.86
C GLU A 55 2.34 -5.33 -21.17
N GLU A 56 1.68 -5.90 -20.14
CA GLU A 56 0.43 -6.66 -20.30
C GLU A 56 -0.74 -5.78 -20.76
N ASP A 57 -0.88 -4.56 -20.21
CA ASP A 57 -1.88 -3.58 -20.64
C ASP A 57 -1.69 -3.16 -22.12
N ASP A 58 -0.44 -3.00 -22.56
CA ASP A 58 -0.10 -2.68 -23.96
C ASP A 58 -0.48 -3.81 -24.93
N GLU A 59 -0.39 -5.09 -24.52
CA GLU A 59 -0.84 -6.22 -25.32
C GLU A 59 -2.37 -6.30 -25.41
N GLU A 60 -3.09 -6.01 -24.34
CA GLU A 60 -4.55 -5.93 -24.34
C GLU A 60 -5.07 -4.80 -25.24
N VAL A 61 -4.42 -3.62 -25.19
CA VAL A 61 -4.75 -2.47 -26.06
C VAL A 61 -4.48 -2.79 -27.52
N ARG A 62 -3.34 -3.42 -27.86
CA ARG A 62 -3.06 -3.86 -29.24
C ARG A 62 -4.05 -4.91 -29.73
N ASN A 63 -4.49 -5.82 -28.87
CA ASN A 63 -5.49 -6.82 -29.23
C ASN A 63 -6.88 -6.18 -29.45
N PHE A 64 -7.22 -5.14 -28.69
CA PHE A 64 -8.41 -4.32 -28.90
C PHE A 64 -8.35 -3.54 -30.24
N GLU A 65 -7.22 -2.91 -30.56
CA GLU A 65 -7.01 -2.21 -31.84
C GLU A 65 -7.14 -3.13 -33.06
N ASN A 66 -6.78 -4.42 -32.94
CA ASN A 66 -6.96 -5.39 -34.03
C ASN A 66 -8.39 -5.92 -34.19
N GLN A 67 -9.23 -5.79 -33.15
CA GLN A 67 -10.62 -6.26 -33.16
C GLN A 67 -11.60 -5.25 -33.75
N PHE A 68 -11.18 -3.99 -33.92
CA PHE A 68 -11.97 -2.96 -34.54
C PHE A 68 -11.20 -2.37 -35.74
N PRO A 69 -11.81 -2.31 -36.94
CA PRO A 69 -11.17 -1.66 -38.08
C PRO A 69 -10.90 -0.19 -37.77
N ASP A 70 -9.66 0.24 -37.96
CA ASP A 70 -9.21 1.60 -37.65
C ASP A 70 -9.94 2.63 -38.52
N VAL A 71 -10.64 3.55 -37.87
CA VAL A 71 -11.46 4.59 -38.51
C VAL A 71 -10.65 5.83 -38.89
N ASN A 72 -9.34 5.86 -38.57
CA ASN A 72 -8.44 6.98 -38.86
C ASN A 72 -7.51 6.74 -40.06
N GLY A 73 -7.65 5.62 -40.77
CA GLY A 73 -6.99 5.40 -42.05
C GLY A 73 -7.60 6.28 -43.12
N GLU A 74 -6.83 7.25 -43.61
CA GLU A 74 -7.17 8.14 -44.72
C GLU A 74 -7.91 7.39 -45.84
N ASN A 75 -9.11 7.89 -46.12
CA ASN A 75 -9.87 7.86 -47.37
C ASN A 75 -9.07 7.37 -48.61
N GLN A 76 -8.90 6.06 -48.76
CA GLN A 76 -8.38 5.45 -49.99
C GLN A 76 -9.56 4.94 -50.81
N HIS A 77 -10.06 5.85 -51.63
CA HIS A 77 -10.89 5.55 -52.77
C HIS A 77 -10.09 4.71 -53.78
N ALA A 78 -10.55 3.50 -54.08
CA ALA A 78 -10.12 2.68 -55.21
C ALA A 78 -11.36 2.06 -55.90
N GLU A 79 -11.97 2.91 -56.70
CA GLU A 79 -12.73 2.75 -57.95
C GLU A 79 -13.00 1.35 -58.55
N ALA A 80 -14.29 1.01 -58.70
CA ALA A 80 -14.98 0.35 -59.84
C ALA A 80 -16.46 0.07 -59.43
N GLU A 81 -17.55 0.43 -60.11
CA GLU A 81 -17.87 1.11 -61.37
C GLU A 81 -19.29 1.70 -61.22
N GLN A 82 -19.45 2.94 -61.70
CA GLN A 82 -20.58 3.61 -62.38
C GLN A 82 -22.05 3.29 -62.02
N ASP A 83 -22.78 4.35 -61.60
CA ASP A 83 -23.93 4.89 -62.34
C ASP A 83 -24.34 6.29 -61.79
N ASP A 84 -24.16 7.31 -62.65
CA ASP A 84 -25.00 8.51 -62.92
C ASP A 84 -26.02 8.97 -61.84
N ASP A 85 -26.11 10.23 -61.37
CA ASP A 85 -26.14 11.50 -62.11
C ASP A 85 -26.08 12.73 -61.15
N GLU A 86 -25.61 13.86 -61.70
CA GLU A 86 -26.18 15.22 -61.54
C GLU A 86 -25.84 16.12 -60.30
N TYR A 87 -24.83 17.00 -60.51
CA TYR A 87 -24.61 18.40 -60.03
C TYR A 87 -24.63 18.69 -58.50
N ASP A 88 -23.79 19.53 -57.88
CA ASP A 88 -23.20 20.81 -58.28
C ASP A 88 -22.00 21.17 -57.39
N ASP A 89 -21.15 22.02 -57.95
CA ASP A 89 -19.93 22.62 -57.44
C ASP A 89 -20.16 23.49 -56.19
N PHE A 90 -19.48 23.20 -55.06
CA PHE A 90 -19.18 24.24 -54.07
C PHE A 90 -17.81 24.02 -53.43
N LYS A 91 -16.82 24.64 -54.06
CA LYS A 91 -15.48 24.94 -53.53
C LYS A 91 -15.54 25.36 -52.05
N GLY A 92 -14.82 24.62 -51.21
CA GLY A 92 -14.57 24.99 -49.83
C GLY A 92 -13.80 26.30 -49.70
N GLU A 93 -14.32 27.17 -48.83
CA GLU A 93 -13.56 28.26 -48.23
C GLU A 93 -13.69 28.17 -46.71
N LYS A 94 -12.58 28.46 -46.05
CA LYS A 94 -12.26 28.20 -44.65
C LYS A 94 -13.13 29.03 -43.70
N GLY A 95 -13.56 28.43 -42.60
CA GLY A 95 -14.12 29.18 -41.47
C GLY A 95 -14.45 28.25 -40.32
N ALA A 96 -13.69 28.36 -39.23
CA ALA A 96 -13.97 27.70 -37.97
C ALA A 96 -15.39 28.06 -37.49
N GLU A 97 -16.13 27.10 -36.92
CA GLU A 97 -17.11 27.32 -35.85
C GLU A 97 -17.76 26.00 -35.38
N SER A 98 -17.51 25.67 -34.11
CA SER A 98 -18.44 25.08 -33.15
C SER A 98 -19.52 24.11 -33.67
N ASN A 99 -19.24 22.80 -33.68
CA ASN A 99 -20.31 21.81 -33.81
C ASN A 99 -20.83 21.39 -32.42
N THR A 100 -21.66 22.25 -31.84
CA THR A 100 -22.55 21.92 -30.74
C THR A 100 -23.56 20.91 -31.26
N PHE A 101 -23.44 19.63 -30.90
CA PHE A 101 -24.49 18.63 -31.11
C PHE A 101 -25.67 18.93 -30.17
N GLN A 102 -26.37 20.03 -30.44
CA GLN A 102 -27.70 20.31 -29.95
C GLN A 102 -28.67 19.53 -30.84
N HIS A 103 -28.85 18.24 -30.53
CA HIS A 103 -30.05 17.55 -30.98
C HIS A 103 -31.26 18.13 -30.25
N SER A 104 -31.82 19.15 -30.89
CA SER A 104 -33.22 19.57 -30.87
C SER A 104 -34.14 18.74 -29.96
N SER A 105 -34.16 19.08 -28.68
CA SER A 105 -35.37 18.98 -27.86
C SER A 105 -36.36 20.04 -28.31
N GLN A 106 -36.79 19.96 -29.58
CA GLN A 106 -38.02 20.60 -29.99
C GLN A 106 -39.15 19.85 -29.29
N ILE A 107 -39.55 20.44 -28.16
CA ILE A 107 -40.70 20.10 -27.35
C ILE A 107 -41.94 20.14 -28.25
N LEU A 108 -42.21 19.03 -28.93
CA LEU A 108 -43.56 18.70 -29.34
C LEU A 108 -44.25 18.24 -28.06
N ASN A 109 -44.94 19.16 -27.39
CA ASN A 109 -45.96 18.88 -26.36
C ASN A 109 -47.12 18.09 -26.98
N LYS A 110 -46.84 16.92 -27.55
CA LYS A 110 -47.83 15.87 -27.79
C LYS A 110 -47.77 15.00 -26.55
N GLU A 111 -48.91 14.82 -25.88
CA GLU A 111 -49.02 13.89 -24.76
C GLU A 111 -48.27 12.61 -25.13
N ASP A 112 -47.24 12.26 -24.34
CA ASP A 112 -46.43 11.08 -24.59
C ASP A 112 -47.35 9.90 -24.92
N SER A 113 -47.07 9.21 -26.04
CA SER A 113 -47.86 8.06 -26.48
C SER A 113 -47.95 7.03 -25.35
N ILE A 114 -49.10 6.38 -25.18
CA ILE A 114 -49.37 5.45 -24.07
C ILE A 114 -48.25 4.40 -23.89
N PRO A 115 -47.69 3.77 -24.95
CA PRO A 115 -46.56 2.85 -24.82
C PRO A 115 -45.29 3.48 -24.25
N LEU A 116 -45.04 4.76 -24.55
CA LEU A 116 -43.86 5.47 -24.06
C LEU A 116 -43.97 5.79 -22.57
N LYS A 117 -45.18 6.12 -22.10
CA LYS A 117 -45.47 6.30 -20.66
C LYS A 117 -45.24 5.00 -19.90
N GLU A 118 -45.82 3.89 -20.36
CA GLU A 118 -45.63 2.57 -19.72
C GLU A 118 -44.16 2.12 -19.74
N TRP A 119 -43.43 2.39 -20.81
CA TRP A 119 -42.00 2.07 -20.88
C TRP A 119 -41.18 2.92 -19.89
N LYS A 120 -41.48 4.23 -19.79
CA LYS A 120 -40.84 5.10 -18.81
C LYS A 120 -41.08 4.59 -17.39
N GLU A 121 -42.32 4.27 -17.04
CA GLU A 121 -42.68 3.73 -15.72
C GLU A 121 -41.95 2.41 -15.41
N ARG A 122 -41.92 1.45 -16.36
CA ARG A 122 -41.19 0.19 -16.18
C ARG A 122 -39.69 0.42 -15.96
N ARG A 123 -39.08 1.31 -16.74
CA ARG A 123 -37.66 1.68 -16.62
C ARG A 123 -37.38 2.37 -15.28
N ASP A 124 -38.21 3.32 -14.86
CA ASP A 124 -38.04 4.01 -13.58
C ASP A 124 -38.16 3.05 -12.40
N LEU A 125 -39.08 2.08 -12.46
CA LEU A 125 -39.17 1.00 -11.47
C LEU A 125 -37.92 0.11 -11.44
N GLU A 126 -37.35 -0.22 -12.61
CA GLU A 126 -36.15 -1.04 -12.69
C GLU A 126 -34.91 -0.29 -12.18
N ILE A 127 -34.78 1.00 -12.51
CA ILE A 127 -33.73 1.88 -11.99
C ILE A 127 -33.86 2.02 -10.47
N SER A 128 -35.06 2.28 -9.94
CA SER A 128 -35.29 2.38 -8.49
C SER A 128 -34.85 1.11 -7.76
N LYS A 129 -35.17 -0.08 -8.30
CA LYS A 129 -34.73 -1.35 -7.72
C LYS A 129 -33.20 -1.50 -7.77
N ARG A 130 -32.55 -1.11 -8.86
CA ARG A 130 -31.08 -1.13 -8.94
C ARG A 130 -30.44 -0.16 -7.95
N ASP A 131 -31.01 1.04 -7.80
CA ASP A 131 -30.53 2.04 -6.85
C ASP A 131 -30.68 1.58 -5.40
N GLU A 132 -31.79 0.93 -5.06
CA GLU A 132 -31.99 0.32 -3.74
C GLU A 132 -30.93 -0.75 -3.44
N ILE A 133 -30.66 -1.64 -4.40
CA ILE A 133 -29.62 -2.67 -4.27
C ILE A 133 -28.23 -2.03 -4.15
N ALA A 134 -27.93 -1.01 -4.96
CA ALA A 134 -26.66 -0.30 -4.92
C ALA A 134 -26.45 0.41 -3.58
N LYS A 135 -27.49 1.08 -3.06
CA LYS A 135 -27.47 1.72 -1.73
C LYS A 135 -27.28 0.70 -0.62
N ALA A 136 -27.95 -0.45 -0.68
CA ALA A 136 -27.78 -1.52 0.30
C ALA A 136 -26.34 -2.06 0.27
N LYS A 137 -25.79 -2.35 -0.91
CA LYS A 137 -24.39 -2.78 -1.07
C LYS A 137 -23.39 -1.75 -0.54
N ALA A 138 -23.61 -0.46 -0.84
CA ALA A 138 -22.75 0.61 -0.33
C ALA A 138 -22.79 0.72 1.20
N ALA A 139 -23.98 0.57 1.79
CA ALA A 139 -24.14 0.54 3.25
C ALA A 139 -23.43 -0.68 3.88
N ASP A 140 -23.54 -1.86 3.26
CA ASP A 140 -22.87 -3.07 3.72
C ASP A 140 -21.34 -2.95 3.63
N ILE A 141 -20.82 -2.38 2.53
CA ILE A 141 -19.38 -2.12 2.39
C ILE A 141 -18.91 -1.15 3.47
N LYS A 142 -19.65 -0.07 3.71
CA LYS A 142 -19.32 0.89 4.77
C LYS A 142 -19.32 0.22 6.15
N LYS A 143 -20.30 -0.62 6.44
CA LYS A 143 -20.38 -1.36 7.71
C LYS A 143 -19.21 -2.34 7.85
N LYS A 144 -18.88 -3.09 6.79
CA LYS A 144 -17.71 -3.99 6.79
C LYS A 144 -16.40 -3.23 6.99
N ALA A 145 -16.26 -2.07 6.36
CA ALA A 145 -15.08 -1.22 6.55
C ALA A 145 -14.97 -0.73 8.00
N GLN A 146 -16.08 -0.30 8.62
CA GLN A 146 -16.11 0.08 10.03
C GLN A 146 -15.74 -1.10 10.95
N GLN A 147 -16.32 -2.27 10.71
CA GLN A 147 -15.98 -3.48 11.47
C GLN A 147 -14.50 -3.86 11.29
N GLY A 148 -13.96 -3.78 10.07
CA GLY A 148 -12.55 -4.05 9.82
C GLY A 148 -11.61 -3.08 10.56
N ILE A 149 -12.01 -1.82 10.74
CA ILE A 149 -11.27 -0.85 11.55
C ILE A 149 -11.32 -1.26 13.03
N ASP A 150 -12.50 -1.58 13.55
CA ASP A 150 -12.66 -1.99 14.95
C ASP A 150 -11.87 -3.28 15.26
N ASP A 151 -11.97 -4.28 14.39
CA ASP A 151 -11.24 -5.56 14.47
C ASP A 151 -9.71 -5.35 14.41
N PHE A 152 -9.24 -4.40 13.59
CA PHE A 152 -7.84 -4.04 13.52
C PHE A 152 -7.34 -3.48 14.86
N TYR A 153 -8.08 -2.53 15.46
CA TYR A 153 -7.67 -1.95 16.73
C TYR A 153 -7.78 -2.93 17.89
N GLU A 154 -8.80 -3.80 17.91
CA GLU A 154 -8.91 -4.86 18.90
C GLU A 154 -7.73 -5.84 18.80
N SER A 155 -7.45 -6.34 17.60
CA SER A 155 -6.35 -7.28 17.37
C SER A 155 -4.97 -6.66 17.64
N TYR A 156 -4.77 -5.39 17.27
CA TYR A 156 -3.54 -4.65 17.56
C TYR A 156 -3.35 -4.47 19.06
N ASN A 157 -4.38 -4.02 19.78
CA ASN A 157 -4.30 -3.82 21.22
C ASN A 157 -4.06 -5.13 21.96
N ASN A 158 -4.72 -6.21 21.54
CA ASN A 158 -4.48 -7.56 22.08
C ASN A 158 -3.03 -8.01 21.84
N LYS A 159 -2.51 -7.87 20.62
CA LYS A 159 -1.10 -8.21 20.31
C LYS A 159 -0.13 -7.36 21.12
N LYS A 160 -0.39 -6.06 21.26
CA LYS A 160 0.42 -5.14 22.07
C LYS A 160 0.41 -5.58 23.54
N GLN A 161 -0.76 -5.88 24.10
CA GLN A 161 -0.89 -6.28 25.49
C GLN A 161 -0.18 -7.62 25.76
N VAL A 162 -0.34 -8.61 24.88
CA VAL A 162 0.39 -9.88 24.93
C VAL A 162 1.89 -9.66 24.82
N GLY A 163 2.34 -8.75 23.95
CA GLY A 163 3.74 -8.37 23.81
C GLY A 163 4.32 -7.79 25.11
N ILE A 164 3.61 -6.84 25.71
CA ILE A 164 3.98 -6.22 26.99
C ILE A 164 4.02 -7.27 28.11
N GLU A 165 3.00 -8.11 28.21
CA GLU A 165 2.93 -9.16 29.22
C GLU A 165 4.08 -10.17 29.07
N ASN A 166 4.40 -10.57 27.85
CA ASN A 166 5.53 -11.46 27.58
C ASN A 166 6.86 -10.81 27.93
N THR A 167 7.06 -9.54 27.62
CA THR A 167 8.28 -8.80 28.03
C THR A 167 8.37 -8.71 29.55
N ARG A 168 7.25 -8.40 30.23
CA ARG A 168 7.20 -8.35 31.69
C ARG A 168 7.50 -9.71 32.32
N LYS A 169 6.96 -10.80 31.77
CA LYS A 169 7.28 -12.18 32.22
C LYS A 169 8.76 -12.49 32.04
N ARG A 170 9.34 -12.15 30.87
CA ARG A 170 10.77 -12.34 30.62
C ARG A 170 11.64 -11.51 31.55
N GLU A 171 11.24 -10.27 31.85
CA GLU A 171 11.91 -9.42 32.82
C GLU A 171 11.90 -10.06 34.22
N THR A 172 10.72 -10.51 34.69
CA THR A 172 10.62 -11.18 35.99
C THR A 172 11.45 -12.48 36.03
N GLU A 173 11.40 -13.29 34.97
CA GLU A 173 12.22 -14.50 34.87
C GLU A 173 13.72 -14.19 34.82
N PHE A 174 14.12 -13.11 34.15
CA PHE A 174 15.51 -12.67 34.09
C PHE A 174 15.99 -12.17 35.45
N LEU A 175 15.19 -11.36 36.14
CA LEU A 175 15.50 -10.89 37.49
C LEU A 175 15.61 -12.07 38.46
N GLU A 176 14.66 -13.02 38.43
CA GLU A 176 14.76 -14.23 39.24
C GLU A 176 15.99 -15.08 38.90
N LYS A 177 16.31 -15.25 37.60
CA LYS A 177 17.53 -15.96 37.18
C LYS A 177 18.77 -15.25 37.70
N ARG A 178 18.82 -13.92 37.60
CA ARG A 178 19.91 -13.09 38.11
C ARG A 178 20.04 -13.23 39.63
N ASP A 179 18.93 -13.14 40.36
CA ASP A 179 18.94 -13.18 41.83
C ASP A 179 19.31 -14.58 42.32
N LYS A 180 18.74 -15.65 41.75
CA LYS A 180 19.16 -17.04 42.01
C LYS A 180 20.62 -17.27 41.64
N PHE A 181 21.10 -16.66 40.56
CA PHE A 181 22.49 -16.71 40.16
C PHE A 181 23.40 -15.94 41.13
N ILE A 182 22.90 -14.84 41.72
CA ILE A 182 23.56 -14.05 42.76
C ILE A 182 23.67 -14.82 44.09
N GLU A 183 22.63 -15.58 44.44
CA GLU A 183 22.57 -16.41 45.66
C GLU A 183 23.37 -17.71 45.53
N LYS A 184 23.56 -18.24 44.33
CA LYS A 184 24.26 -19.51 44.10
C LYS A 184 25.79 -19.36 44.18
N GLY A 185 26.36 -19.90 45.26
CA GLY A 185 27.76 -20.31 45.34
C GLY A 185 28.78 -19.18 45.41
N THR A 186 30.05 -19.53 45.23
CA THR A 186 31.17 -18.60 45.27
C THR A 186 31.27 -17.79 43.97
N ILE A 187 31.95 -16.64 44.00
CA ILE A 187 32.21 -15.83 42.79
C ILE A 187 32.87 -16.68 41.68
N TRP A 188 33.64 -17.69 42.07
CA TRP A 188 34.32 -18.61 41.15
C TRP A 188 33.37 -19.59 40.46
N SER A 189 32.41 -20.19 41.17
CA SER A 189 31.38 -21.03 40.55
C SER A 189 30.53 -20.22 39.56
N ARG A 190 30.24 -18.96 39.92
CA ARG A 190 29.52 -18.01 39.06
C ARG A 190 30.24 -17.74 37.74
N SER A 191 31.55 -17.43 37.81
CA SER A 191 32.36 -17.19 36.62
C SER A 191 32.50 -18.43 35.73
N VAL A 192 32.54 -19.63 36.31
CA VAL A 192 32.61 -20.87 35.53
C VAL A 192 31.31 -21.11 34.74
N GLU A 193 30.16 -20.78 35.31
CA GLU A 193 28.85 -20.88 34.65
C GLU A 193 28.69 -19.85 33.51
N LEU A 194 29.09 -18.59 33.70
CA LEU A 194 29.05 -17.54 32.66
C LEU A 194 30.00 -17.80 31.50
N LEU A 195 31.17 -18.33 31.79
CA LEU A 195 32.17 -18.62 30.77
C LEU A 195 31.78 -19.84 29.93
N GLU A 196 30.62 -20.47 30.20
CA GLU A 196 30.09 -21.68 29.57
C GLU A 196 31.24 -22.58 29.13
N LEU A 197 32.11 -22.95 30.08
CA LEU A 197 33.40 -23.61 29.85
C LEU A 197 33.22 -24.99 29.19
N LYS A 198 32.82 -24.98 27.92
CA LYS A 198 32.94 -26.07 26.98
C LYS A 198 34.40 -26.10 26.55
N SER A 199 34.99 -27.27 26.69
CA SER A 199 36.41 -27.55 26.61
C SER A 199 37.01 -27.45 25.20
N ASP A 200 36.66 -26.44 24.40
CA ASP A 200 36.92 -26.48 22.95
C ASP A 200 38.12 -25.66 22.47
N LYS A 201 38.91 -25.04 23.36
CA LYS A 201 40.18 -24.40 22.98
C LYS A 201 41.29 -24.68 24.00
N LYS A 202 42.37 -25.27 23.51
CA LYS A 202 43.52 -25.86 24.25
C LYS A 202 44.45 -24.86 24.92
N ASP A 203 44.42 -23.58 24.55
CA ASP A 203 45.41 -22.61 25.03
C ASP A 203 45.09 -22.02 26.42
N ASP A 204 43.84 -22.14 26.88
CA ASP A 204 43.39 -21.61 28.19
C ASP A 204 43.29 -22.68 29.30
N ASP A 205 43.64 -23.93 29.01
CA ASP A 205 43.37 -25.07 29.90
C ASP A 205 43.92 -24.90 31.32
N ARG A 206 45.06 -24.23 31.50
CA ARG A 206 45.64 -23.96 32.83
C ARG A 206 44.78 -23.01 33.66
N PHE A 207 44.24 -21.95 33.04
CA PHE A 207 43.35 -21.00 33.69
C PHE A 207 41.98 -21.62 33.95
N LYS A 208 41.46 -22.40 32.98
CA LYS A 208 40.23 -23.17 33.15
C LYS A 208 40.33 -24.16 34.31
N GLN A 209 41.43 -24.89 34.42
CA GLN A 209 41.71 -25.81 35.53
C GLN A 209 41.84 -25.08 36.87
N LEU A 210 42.44 -23.89 36.89
CA LEU A 210 42.52 -23.07 38.10
C LEU A 210 41.12 -22.62 38.54
N LEU A 211 40.31 -22.12 37.62
CA LEU A 211 38.91 -21.73 37.89
C LEU A 211 38.07 -22.92 38.37
N LEU A 212 38.26 -24.11 37.81
CA LEU A 212 37.56 -25.33 38.23
C LEU A 212 38.01 -25.84 39.61
N LYS A 213 39.26 -25.59 40.01
CA LYS A 213 39.74 -25.90 41.36
C LYS A 213 39.19 -24.89 42.36
N LEU A 214 39.23 -23.61 42.02
CA LEU A 214 38.80 -22.51 42.86
C LEU A 214 37.27 -22.47 43.04
N SER A 215 36.51 -22.98 42.07
CA SER A 215 35.06 -23.15 42.20
C SER A 215 34.64 -24.28 43.14
N LYS A 216 35.51 -25.27 43.39
CA LYS A 216 35.25 -26.40 44.31
C LYS A 216 35.73 -26.14 45.74
N ASP A 217 36.52 -25.10 45.94
CA ASP A 217 37.12 -24.77 47.24
C ASP A 217 36.25 -23.75 47.98
N GLU A 218 35.66 -24.16 49.11
CA GLU A 218 34.74 -23.33 49.90
C GLU A 218 35.47 -22.22 50.68
N ASN A 219 36.79 -22.34 50.87
CA ASN A 219 37.64 -21.32 51.52
C ASN A 219 38.35 -20.40 50.50
N ALA A 220 37.99 -20.47 49.22
CA ALA A 220 38.58 -19.62 48.21
C ALA A 220 38.34 -18.12 48.51
N PRO A 221 39.30 -17.23 48.22
CA PRO A 221 39.09 -15.80 48.38
C PRO A 221 37.89 -15.35 47.52
N GLY A 222 36.92 -14.65 48.14
CA GLY A 222 35.65 -14.29 47.49
C GLY A 222 34.54 -15.34 47.61
N ALA A 223 34.74 -16.42 48.38
CA ALA A 223 33.71 -17.41 48.67
C ALA A 223 32.60 -16.91 49.62
N ALA A 224 32.91 -15.94 50.50
CA ALA A 224 31.96 -15.38 51.47
C ALA A 224 30.96 -14.36 50.87
N GLY A 225 30.95 -14.16 49.54
CA GLY A 225 30.11 -13.19 48.87
C GLY A 225 30.60 -11.74 49.01
N TYR A 226 29.96 -10.84 48.28
CA TYR A 226 30.11 -9.39 48.50
C TYR A 226 29.28 -9.01 49.75
N GLN A 227 29.94 -8.47 50.77
CA GLN A 227 29.27 -7.67 51.81
C GLN A 227 28.91 -6.29 51.25
#